data_AF-A0A8I2FU38-F1
#
_entry.id   AF-A0A8I2FU38-F1
#
_cell.length_a   1.000
_cell.length_b   1.000
_cell.length_c   1.000
_cell.angle_alpha   90.00
_cell.angle_beta   90.00
_cell.angle_gamma   90.00
#
_symmetry.space_group_name_H-M   'P 1'
#
loop_
_entity.id
_entity.type
_entity.pdbx_description
1 polymer ?
#
loop_
_entity_poly.entity_id
_entity_poly.type
_entity_poly.pdbx_seq_one_letter_code
_entity_poly.pdbx_strand_id
1 'polypeptide(L)'
;MKCLKQHIMILYIDQALSEKKMNHVEAHLSACQTCRANLEKLKNNLQSIMDKMELLDPQQPPATEIKFIPPQRKKFNIPNFFDYWRWKPILKPAYITAIFLVLSLVVGILIIESSRTGKDYTGSSLLDLRTQFAIHSIKMEEQPAQTYIVTEQETKTTLVWVEKMQE
;
A
#
# COMPACT_ATOMS: atom_id res chain seq x y z
N MET A 1 -12.76 -25.71 15.01
CA MET A 1 -11.60 -25.84 15.93
C MET A 1 -10.82 -24.54 15.93
N LYS A 2 -10.31 -24.08 17.09
CA LYS A 2 -9.45 -22.88 17.15
C LYS A 2 -8.04 -23.25 16.69
N CYS A 3 -7.44 -22.43 15.82
CA CYS A 3 -6.07 -22.65 15.34
C CYS A 3 -5.03 -22.43 16.45
N LEU A 4 -3.87 -23.07 16.31
CA LEU A 4 -2.72 -22.86 17.18
C LEU A 4 -2.15 -21.44 17.03
N LYS A 5 -1.71 -20.86 18.14
CA LYS A 5 -0.99 -19.58 18.15
C LYS A 5 0.45 -19.78 17.64
N GLN A 6 1.00 -18.77 16.96
CA GLN A 6 2.34 -18.81 16.38
C GLN A 6 3.44 -19.11 17.41
N HIS A 7 3.39 -18.50 18.60
CA HIS A 7 4.35 -18.76 19.68
C HIS A 7 4.40 -20.25 20.10
N ILE A 8 3.27 -20.95 20.09
CA ILE A 8 3.22 -22.38 20.42
C ILE A 8 3.88 -23.23 19.33
N MET A 9 3.76 -22.82 18.05
CA MET A 9 4.43 -23.50 16.94
C MET A 9 5.96 -23.33 17.00
N ILE A 10 6.45 -22.16 17.38
CA ILE A 10 7.88 -21.88 17.56
C ILE A 10 8.45 -22.79 18.66
N LEU A 11 7.85 -22.76 19.84
CA LEU A 11 8.26 -23.62 20.95
C LEU A 11 8.24 -25.11 20.56
N TYR A 12 7.32 -25.53 19.68
CA TYR A 12 7.22 -26.91 19.24
C TYR A 12 8.38 -27.31 18.32
N ILE A 13 8.81 -26.40 17.45
CA ILE A 13 10.01 -26.61 16.63
C ILE A 13 11.27 -26.68 17.50
N ASP A 14 11.36 -25.82 18.51
CA ASP A 14 12.47 -25.78 19.47
C ASP A 14 12.42 -26.94 20.49
N GLN A 15 11.42 -27.83 20.42
CA GLN A 15 11.16 -28.91 21.38
C GLN A 15 11.08 -28.44 22.85
N ALA A 16 10.72 -27.17 23.06
CA ALA A 16 10.67 -26.52 24.37
C ALA A 16 9.29 -26.65 25.06
N LEU A 17 8.38 -27.49 24.55
CA LEU A 17 7.11 -27.79 25.21
C LEU A 17 7.23 -29.00 26.14
N SER A 18 6.48 -28.96 27.24
CA SER A 18 6.16 -30.15 28.02
C SER A 18 5.49 -31.24 27.16
N GLU A 19 5.79 -32.50 27.41
CA GLU A 19 5.26 -33.69 26.70
C GLU A 19 3.73 -33.65 26.51
N LYS A 20 2.98 -33.31 27.57
CA LYS A 20 1.50 -33.18 27.50
C LYS A 20 1.04 -32.19 26.42
N LYS A 21 1.75 -31.08 26.25
CA LYS A 21 1.42 -30.05 25.25
C LYS A 21 1.90 -30.44 23.86
N MET A 22 3.01 -31.16 23.74
CA MET A 22 3.45 -31.73 22.46
C MET A 22 2.38 -32.65 21.87
N ASN A 23 1.88 -33.61 22.64
CA ASN A 23 0.84 -34.54 22.20
C ASN A 23 -0.43 -33.80 21.75
N HIS A 24 -0.80 -32.73 22.45
CA HIS A 24 -1.94 -31.89 22.06
C HIS A 24 -1.68 -31.12 20.75
N VAL A 25 -0.47 -30.60 20.55
CA VAL A 25 -0.08 -29.91 19.30
C VAL A 25 -0.07 -30.91 18.14
N GLU A 26 0.47 -32.11 18.32
CA GLU A 26 0.49 -33.16 17.29
C GLU A 26 -0.91 -33.61 16.89
N ALA A 27 -1.79 -33.84 17.87
CA ALA A 27 -3.20 -34.15 17.61
C ALA A 27 -3.91 -33.00 16.88
N HIS A 28 -3.55 -31.74 17.15
CA HIS A 28 -4.08 -30.61 16.40
C HIS A 28 -3.53 -30.55 14.97
N LEU A 29 -2.24 -30.81 14.77
CA LEU A 29 -1.59 -30.79 13.46
C LEU A 29 -2.07 -31.93 12.55
N SER A 30 -2.49 -33.07 13.13
CA SER A 30 -3.11 -34.15 12.36
C SER A 30 -4.49 -33.75 11.83
N ALA A 31 -5.27 -32.98 12.59
CA ALA A 31 -6.61 -32.53 12.22
C ALA A 31 -6.67 -31.19 11.44
N CYS A 32 -5.70 -30.29 11.62
CA CYS A 32 -5.73 -28.94 11.04
C CYS A 32 -4.67 -28.73 9.96
N GLN A 33 -5.10 -28.77 8.70
CA GLN A 33 -4.23 -28.57 7.54
C GLN A 33 -3.59 -27.17 7.50
N THR A 34 -4.33 -26.12 7.89
CA THR A 34 -3.80 -24.75 7.90
C THR A 34 -2.63 -24.59 8.89
N CYS A 35 -2.76 -25.17 10.09
CA CYS A 35 -1.68 -25.11 11.08
C CYS A 35 -0.46 -25.91 10.62
N ARG A 36 -0.65 -27.03 9.93
CA ARG A 36 0.44 -27.81 9.32
C ARG A 36 1.19 -27.00 8.25
N ALA A 37 0.46 -26.39 7.33
CA ALA A 37 1.05 -25.55 6.28
C ALA A 37 1.82 -24.35 6.87
N ASN A 38 1.31 -23.74 7.94
CA ASN A 38 2.01 -22.64 8.61
C ASN A 38 3.30 -23.11 9.31
N LEU A 39 3.28 -24.30 9.90
CA LEU A 39 4.46 -24.89 10.55
C LEU A 39 5.54 -25.25 9.52
N GLU A 40 5.16 -25.82 8.38
CA GLU A 40 6.09 -26.08 7.26
C GLU A 40 6.73 -24.79 6.73
N LYS A 41 5.93 -23.74 6.54
CA LYS A 41 6.47 -22.41 6.15
C LYS A 41 7.48 -21.89 7.16
N LEU A 42 7.20 -22.04 8.46
CA LEU A 42 8.11 -21.59 9.50
C LEU A 42 9.44 -22.37 9.46
N LYS A 43 9.38 -23.70 9.30
CA LYS A 43 10.57 -24.55 9.16
C LYS A 43 11.40 -24.19 7.94
N ASN A 44 10.75 -23.98 6.79
CA ASN A 44 11.45 -23.59 5.55
C ASN A 44 12.14 -22.22 5.68
N ASN A 45 11.50 -21.27 6.36
CA ASN A 45 12.11 -19.97 6.64
C ASN A 45 13.33 -20.11 7.56
N LEU A 46 13.23 -20.91 8.62
CA LEU A 46 14.36 -21.17 9.51
C LEU A 46 15.53 -21.82 8.76
N GLN A 47 15.25 -22.83 7.93
CA GLN A 47 16.28 -23.47 7.10
C GLN A 47 16.96 -22.45 6.17
N SER A 48 16.18 -21.62 5.47
CA SER A 48 16.75 -20.59 4.58
C SER A 48 17.63 -19.57 5.32
N ILE A 49 17.35 -19.31 6.60
CA ILE A 49 18.20 -18.45 7.42
C ILE A 49 19.47 -19.23 7.81
N MET A 50 19.36 -20.49 8.22
CA MET A 50 20.52 -21.33 8.56
C MET A 50 21.49 -21.48 7.39
N ASP A 51 20.98 -21.73 6.18
CA ASP A 51 21.77 -21.83 4.96
C ASP A 51 22.55 -20.53 4.67
N LYS A 52 21.99 -19.38 5.07
CA LYS A 52 22.66 -18.07 4.93
C LYS A 52 23.60 -17.77 6.10
N MET A 53 23.34 -18.31 7.28
CA MET A 53 24.22 -18.17 8.45
C MET A 53 25.53 -18.93 8.28
N GLU A 54 25.53 -20.02 7.49
CA GLU A 54 26.76 -20.71 7.08
C GLU A 54 27.72 -19.81 6.29
N LEU A 55 27.22 -18.75 5.64
CA LEU A 55 28.04 -17.74 4.95
C LEU A 55 28.70 -16.72 5.90
N LEU A 56 28.40 -16.77 7.20
CA LEU A 56 28.95 -15.86 8.21
C LEU A 56 30.03 -16.54 9.05
N ASP A 57 30.84 -17.41 8.45
CA ASP A 57 31.99 -18.03 9.14
C ASP A 57 32.97 -16.93 9.61
N PRO A 58 33.19 -16.77 10.93
CA PRO A 58 34.09 -15.74 11.46
C PRO A 58 35.56 -15.96 11.08
N GLN A 59 35.90 -17.12 10.51
CA GLN A 59 37.24 -17.43 9.96
C GLN A 59 37.46 -16.89 8.54
N GLN A 60 36.43 -16.36 7.86
CA GLN A 60 36.65 -15.67 6.60
C GLN A 60 37.41 -14.36 6.87
N PRO A 61 38.56 -14.13 6.20
CA PRO A 61 39.22 -12.84 6.27
C PRO A 61 38.21 -11.76 5.85
N PRO A 62 38.22 -10.57 6.51
CA PRO A 62 37.33 -9.49 6.12
C PRO A 62 37.45 -9.30 4.61
N ALA A 63 36.34 -9.40 3.89
CA ALA A 63 36.34 -9.25 2.45
C ALA A 63 37.03 -7.92 2.10
N THR A 64 38.22 -8.01 1.52
CA THR A 64 39.04 -6.84 1.12
C THR A 64 38.39 -6.04 0.00
N GLU A 65 37.32 -6.57 -0.58
CA GLU A 65 36.52 -5.94 -1.61
C GLU A 65 35.05 -5.97 -1.18
N ILE A 66 34.54 -4.82 -0.72
CA ILE A 66 33.11 -4.62 -0.59
C ILE A 66 32.56 -4.52 -2.00
N LYS A 67 32.16 -5.65 -2.57
CA LYS A 67 31.42 -5.66 -3.83
C LYS A 67 30.07 -5.01 -3.54
N PHE A 68 29.92 -3.75 -3.93
CA PHE A 68 28.65 -3.04 -3.81
C PHE A 68 27.62 -3.81 -4.65
N ILE A 69 26.77 -4.58 -3.98
CA ILE A 69 25.58 -5.15 -4.58
C ILE A 69 24.57 -4.01 -4.54
N PRO A 70 24.27 -3.35 -5.68
CA PRO A 70 23.26 -2.31 -5.67
C PRO A 70 21.97 -2.91 -5.12
N PRO A 71 21.23 -2.21 -4.25
CA PRO A 71 19.98 -2.70 -3.72
C PRO A 71 19.10 -3.06 -4.92
N GLN A 72 18.81 -4.35 -5.05
CA GLN A 72 17.89 -4.86 -6.05
C GLN A 72 16.53 -4.25 -5.71
N ARG A 73 16.21 -3.12 -6.33
CA ARG A 73 14.90 -2.49 -6.22
C ARG A 73 13.92 -3.48 -6.83
N LYS A 74 13.31 -4.31 -5.98
CA LYS A 74 12.05 -4.98 -6.33
C LYS A 74 11.14 -3.86 -6.83
N LYS A 75 10.78 -3.91 -8.11
CA LYS A 75 9.82 -2.97 -8.70
C LYS A 75 8.56 -3.11 -7.87
N PHE A 76 8.37 -2.19 -6.93
CA PHE A 76 7.14 -2.10 -6.17
C PHE A 76 6.10 -1.69 -7.20
N ASN A 77 5.32 -2.69 -7.62
CA ASN A 77 4.27 -2.50 -8.59
C ASN A 77 3.19 -1.73 -7.85
N ILE A 78 3.27 -0.40 -7.89
CA ILE A 78 2.24 0.47 -7.33
C ILE A 78 1.01 0.17 -8.20
N PRO A 79 -0.05 -0.44 -7.65
CA PRO A 79 -1.26 -0.66 -8.43
C PRO A 79 -1.74 0.70 -8.89
N ASN A 80 -1.91 0.85 -10.21
CA ASN A 80 -2.43 2.08 -10.78
C ASN A 80 -3.78 2.41 -10.13
N PHE A 81 -4.09 3.68 -9.91
CA PHE A 81 -5.35 4.13 -9.30
C PHE A 81 -6.59 3.54 -10.01
N PHE A 82 -6.47 3.28 -11.32
CA PHE A 82 -7.49 2.62 -12.12
C PHE A 82 -7.74 1.14 -11.76
N ASP A 83 -6.72 0.41 -11.31
CA ASP A 83 -6.90 -0.98 -10.85
C ASP A 83 -7.67 -1.04 -9.53
N TYR A 84 -7.57 -0.03 -8.67
CA TYR A 84 -8.37 0.04 -7.44
C TYR A 84 -9.88 0.21 -7.74
N TRP A 85 -10.22 0.92 -8.82
CA TRP A 85 -11.62 1.16 -9.21
C TRP A 85 -12.28 -0.06 -9.88
N ARG A 86 -11.49 -0.96 -10.46
CA ARG A 86 -11.97 -2.14 -11.19
C ARG A 86 -12.45 -3.29 -10.28
N TRP A 87 -12.01 -3.36 -9.02
CA TRP A 87 -12.18 -4.56 -8.17
C TRP A 87 -13.20 -4.45 -7.01
N LYS A 88 -13.96 -3.34 -6.87
CA LYS A 88 -15.08 -3.26 -5.90
C LYS A 88 -16.45 -3.24 -6.60
N PRO A 89 -17.04 -4.40 -6.93
CA PRO A 89 -18.36 -4.46 -7.59
C PRO A 89 -19.53 -4.00 -6.72
N ILE A 90 -19.35 -3.89 -5.39
CA ILE A 90 -20.45 -3.60 -4.44
C ILE A 90 -20.70 -2.09 -4.23
N LEU A 91 -19.73 -1.21 -4.50
CA LEU A 91 -19.94 0.25 -4.34
C LEU A 91 -20.67 0.91 -5.51
N LYS A 92 -20.79 0.22 -6.66
CA LYS A 92 -21.38 0.79 -7.88
C LYS A 92 -22.86 1.18 -7.74
N PRO A 93 -23.77 0.33 -7.21
CA PRO A 93 -25.19 0.72 -7.12
C PRO A 93 -25.43 1.84 -6.10
N ALA A 94 -24.72 1.84 -4.97
CA ALA A 94 -24.84 2.88 -3.94
C ALA A 94 -24.35 4.25 -4.44
N TYR A 95 -23.27 4.28 -5.21
CA TYR A 95 -22.75 5.53 -5.76
C TYR A 95 -23.64 6.10 -6.88
N ILE A 96 -24.16 5.23 -7.76
CA ILE A 96 -25.08 5.65 -8.83
C ILE A 96 -26.38 6.23 -8.23
N THR A 97 -26.96 5.57 -7.23
CA THR A 97 -28.17 6.07 -6.56
C THR A 97 -27.94 7.40 -5.85
N ALA A 98 -26.79 7.58 -5.20
CA ALA A 98 -26.42 8.86 -4.60
C ALA A 98 -26.32 9.99 -5.64
N ILE A 99 -25.71 9.74 -6.81
CA ILE A 99 -25.64 10.73 -7.90
C ILE A 99 -27.04 11.09 -8.40
N PHE A 100 -27.91 10.11 -8.63
CA PHE A 100 -29.27 10.37 -9.09
C PHE A 100 -30.09 11.17 -8.07
N LEU A 101 -29.93 10.90 -6.78
CA LEU A 101 -30.59 11.68 -5.72
C LEU A 101 -30.14 13.14 -5.72
N VAL A 102 -28.83 13.39 -5.84
CA VAL A 102 -28.29 14.75 -5.91
C VAL A 102 -28.78 15.47 -7.16
N LEU A 103 -28.76 14.83 -8.32
CA LEU A 103 -29.26 15.43 -9.57
C LEU A 103 -30.76 15.74 -9.48
N SER A 104 -31.57 14.82 -8.94
CA SER A 104 -33.01 15.01 -8.79
C SER A 104 -33.32 16.17 -7.83
N LEU A 105 -32.55 16.31 -6.75
CA LEU A 105 -32.67 17.41 -5.81
C LEU A 105 -32.31 18.76 -6.45
N VAL A 106 -31.23 18.83 -7.24
CA VAL A 106 -30.85 20.05 -7.96
C VAL A 106 -31.94 20.47 -8.95
N VAL A 107 -32.47 19.52 -9.74
CA VAL A 107 -33.57 19.81 -10.68
C VAL A 107 -34.82 20.29 -9.93
N GLY A 108 -35.15 19.68 -8.79
CA GLY A 108 -36.26 20.13 -7.94
C GLY A 108 -36.10 21.57 -7.44
N ILE A 109 -34.90 21.94 -6.98
CA ILE A 109 -34.61 23.32 -6.55
C ILE A 109 -34.78 24.29 -7.72
N LEU A 110 -34.26 23.95 -8.91
CA LEU A 110 -34.38 24.81 -10.09
C LEU A 110 -35.85 25.03 -10.53
N ILE A 111 -36.71 24.01 -10.41
CA ILE A 111 -38.14 24.13 -10.72
C ILE A 111 -38.86 25.02 -9.70
N ILE A 112 -38.52 24.91 -8.41
CA ILE A 112 -39.10 25.76 -7.37
C ILE A 112 -38.70 27.23 -7.61
N GLU A 113 -37.45 27.48 -7.97
CA GLU A 113 -36.94 28.83 -8.20
C GLU A 113 -37.50 29.45 -9.49
N SER A 114 -37.72 28.65 -10.55
CA SER A 114 -38.41 29.12 -11.76
C SER A 114 -39.86 29.49 -11.50
N SER A 115 -40.58 28.71 -10.69
CA SER A 115 -41.97 29.02 -10.31
C SER A 115 -42.11 30.31 -9.51
N ARG A 116 -41.09 30.67 -8.70
CA ARG A 116 -41.05 31.91 -7.93
C ARG A 116 -40.74 33.15 -8.76
N THR A 117 -40.03 32.97 -9.87
CA THR A 117 -39.54 34.09 -10.69
C THR A 117 -40.42 34.41 -11.89
N GLY A 118 -41.50 33.65 -12.12
CA GLY A 118 -42.49 33.94 -13.17
C GLY A 118 -41.89 34.03 -14.57
N LYS A 119 -40.75 33.40 -14.79
CA LYS A 119 -40.07 33.34 -16.08
C LYS A 119 -40.31 31.96 -16.67
N ASP A 120 -41.21 31.91 -17.63
CA ASP A 120 -41.46 30.72 -18.44
C ASP A 120 -40.22 30.42 -19.28
N TYR A 121 -39.42 29.44 -18.86
CA TYR A 121 -38.32 28.90 -19.66
C TYR A 121 -38.86 27.90 -20.68
N THR A 122 -39.86 28.29 -21.47
CA THR A 122 -40.26 27.53 -22.66
C THR A 122 -39.28 27.84 -23.78
N GLY A 123 -38.22 27.04 -23.84
CA GLY A 123 -37.49 26.74 -25.08
C GLY A 123 -36.59 27.84 -25.66
N SER A 124 -35.35 27.97 -25.17
CA SER A 124 -34.27 28.60 -25.96
C SER A 124 -32.83 28.46 -25.41
N SER A 125 -32.51 27.55 -24.48
CA SER A 125 -31.19 27.60 -23.80
C SER A 125 -30.32 26.35 -23.88
N LEU A 126 -30.65 25.34 -24.71
CA LEU A 126 -29.73 24.21 -24.96
C LEU A 126 -28.70 24.47 -26.07
N LEU A 127 -28.82 25.56 -26.84
CA LEU A 127 -27.85 25.96 -27.85
C LEU A 127 -26.77 26.92 -27.34
N ASP A 128 -26.91 27.48 -26.13
CA ASP A 128 -26.04 28.55 -25.64
C ASP A 128 -24.95 28.10 -24.66
N LEU A 129 -24.95 26.81 -24.25
CA LEU A 129 -23.84 26.22 -23.50
C LEU A 129 -22.68 25.75 -24.38
N ARG A 130 -22.85 25.71 -25.70
CA ARG A 130 -21.79 25.32 -26.64
C ARG A 130 -20.87 26.47 -27.05
N THR A 131 -21.29 27.72 -26.85
CA THR A 131 -20.55 28.93 -27.23
C THR A 131 -19.66 29.48 -26.12
N GLN A 132 -19.97 29.25 -24.84
CA GLN A 132 -19.10 29.70 -23.74
C GLN A 132 -17.83 28.85 -23.53
N PHE A 133 -17.84 27.57 -23.93
CA PHE A 133 -16.62 26.74 -23.84
C PHE A 133 -15.58 27.02 -24.93
N ALA A 134 -15.95 27.72 -26.01
CA ALA A 134 -15.04 28.02 -27.12
C ALA A 134 -14.16 29.26 -26.89
N ILE A 135 -14.49 30.12 -25.91
CA ILE A 135 -13.74 31.37 -25.67
C ILE A 135 -12.68 31.21 -24.58
N HIS A 136 -12.78 30.19 -23.72
CA HIS A 136 -11.79 29.96 -22.66
C HIS A 136 -10.59 29.08 -23.08
N SER A 137 -10.54 28.66 -24.36
CA SER A 137 -9.49 27.77 -24.89
C SER A 137 -8.24 28.48 -25.42
N ILE A 138 -8.18 29.82 -25.38
CA ILE A 138 -7.07 30.59 -25.95
C ILE A 138 -6.50 31.56 -24.91
N LYS A 139 -6.05 31.05 -23.76
CA LYS A 139 -5.10 31.79 -22.90
C LYS A 139 -4.39 30.90 -21.90
N MET A 140 -3.63 29.91 -22.36
CA MET A 140 -2.48 29.39 -21.61
C MET A 140 -1.31 29.17 -22.56
N GLU A 141 -0.77 30.31 -23.00
CA GLU A 141 0.55 30.42 -23.57
C GLU A 141 1.55 30.50 -22.41
N GLU A 142 2.58 29.65 -22.50
CA GLU A 142 3.89 29.73 -21.84
C GLU A 142 3.97 29.82 -20.31
N GLN A 143 4.27 28.67 -19.70
CA GLN A 143 5.23 28.65 -18.58
C GLN A 143 6.35 27.66 -18.91
N PRO A 144 7.61 28.13 -19.04
CA PRO A 144 8.72 27.25 -19.36
C PRO A 144 9.06 26.35 -18.18
N ALA A 145 9.40 25.11 -18.52
CA ALA A 145 10.01 24.15 -17.63
C ALA A 145 11.28 24.74 -17.00
N GLN A 146 11.29 24.87 -15.66
CA GLN A 146 12.53 25.02 -14.91
C GLN A 146 12.74 23.79 -14.04
N THR A 147 13.45 22.86 -14.68
CA THR A 147 14.41 21.91 -14.14
C THR A 147 14.94 22.31 -12.77
N TYR A 148 14.55 21.57 -11.72
CA TYR A 148 15.29 21.59 -10.47
C TYR A 148 16.49 20.64 -10.63
N ILE A 149 17.67 21.24 -10.69
CA ILE A 149 18.94 20.54 -10.56
C ILE A 149 19.06 20.22 -9.06
N VAL A 150 18.90 18.94 -8.69
CA VAL A 150 19.28 18.47 -7.35
C VAL A 150 20.80 18.39 -7.35
N THR A 151 21.44 19.45 -6.87
CA THR A 151 22.86 19.43 -6.55
C THR A 151 23.08 18.53 -5.35
N GLU A 152 23.73 17.41 -5.63
CA GLU A 152 24.49 16.59 -4.70
C GLU A 152 25.55 17.48 -4.02
N GLN A 153 25.39 17.80 -2.74
CA GLN A 153 26.50 18.24 -1.91
C GLN A 153 26.23 18.06 -0.41
N GLU A 154 27.21 17.43 0.22
CA GLU A 154 27.56 17.49 1.66
C GLU A 154 26.92 16.47 2.61
N THR A 155 27.38 15.23 2.42
CA THR A 155 27.99 14.46 3.49
C THR A 155 29.05 15.27 4.25
N LYS A 156 28.79 15.63 5.52
CA LYS A 156 29.73 15.71 6.66
C LYS A 156 29.19 16.69 7.69
N THR A 157 28.58 16.19 8.77
CA THR A 157 28.74 16.72 10.16
C THR A 157 27.86 15.95 11.15
N THR A 158 28.11 14.65 11.31
CA THR A 158 27.70 13.90 12.52
C THR A 158 28.78 12.90 12.88
N LEU A 159 29.99 13.41 13.13
CA LEU A 159 31.09 12.67 13.78
C LEU A 159 31.92 13.65 14.59
N VAL A 160 31.36 14.20 15.67
CA VAL A 160 32.07 14.64 16.89
C VAL A 160 30.99 14.77 17.95
N TRP A 161 30.84 13.83 18.89
CA TRP A 161 30.24 14.00 20.23
C TRP A 161 30.17 12.66 21.00
N VAL A 162 31.14 11.75 20.81
CA VAL A 162 31.33 10.59 21.69
C VAL A 162 32.82 10.46 22.01
N GLU A 163 33.37 11.47 22.65
CA GLU A 163 34.71 11.40 23.24
C GLU A 163 34.78 12.31 24.47
N LYS A 164 33.87 12.10 25.44
CA LYS A 164 34.01 12.69 26.78
C LYS A 164 33.07 12.07 27.82
N MET A 165 33.17 10.77 28.09
CA MET A 165 32.65 10.18 29.34
C MET A 165 33.45 8.92 29.73
N GLN A 166 34.74 9.10 30.02
CA GLN A 166 35.51 8.17 30.85
C GLN A 166 36.66 8.93 31.51
N GLU A 167 36.31 9.68 32.56
CA GLU A 167 37.14 9.88 33.76
C GLU A 167 36.32 9.38 34.95
#